data_AF-A0A089LEZ6-F1
#
_entry.id   AF-A0A089LEZ6-F1
#
_cell.length_a   1.000
_cell.length_b   1.000
_cell.length_c   1.000
_cell.angle_alpha   90.00
_cell.angle_beta   90.00
_cell.angle_gamma   90.00
#
_symmetry.space_group_name_H-M   'P 1'
#
loop_
_entity.id
_entity.type
_entity.pdbx_description
1 polymer ?
#
loop_
_entity_poly.entity_id
_entity_poly.type
_entity_poly.pdbx_seq_one_letter_code
_entity_poly.pdbx_strand_id
1 'polypeptide(L)'
;MNSPIKIFKVTVQLEKDEYDVEASHWRLLVETNRYYEIKPESGPVKRIYKEKMNTVVDDTKSYTDGYLACSAFCIEDRIHDMHIEMLHKLQMKVKAYMDELQMNQQAIELQIKCPRAVPHRK
;
A
#
# COMPACT_ATOMS: atom_id res chain seq x y z
N MET A 1 20.77 20.39 20.35
CA MET A 1 21.37 20.05 19.04
C MET A 1 20.34 19.21 18.30
N ASN A 2 19.87 19.64 17.14
CA ASN A 2 18.91 18.84 16.36
C ASN A 2 19.67 17.73 15.65
N SER A 3 19.41 16.48 16.01
CA SER A 3 19.91 15.33 15.27
C SER A 3 19.43 15.42 13.81
N PRO A 4 20.28 15.08 12.82
CA PRO A 4 19.86 15.07 11.43
C PRO A 4 18.68 14.13 11.24
N ILE A 5 17.66 14.57 10.49
CA ILE A 5 16.46 13.78 10.20
C ILE A 5 16.88 12.48 9.52
N LYS A 6 16.51 11.34 10.10
CA LYS A 6 16.65 10.02 9.48
C LYS A 6 15.34 9.63 8.83
N ILE A 7 15.37 9.45 7.52
CA ILE A 7 14.21 9.06 6.73
C ILE A 7 14.28 7.55 6.48
N PHE A 8 13.13 6.89 6.61
CA PHE A 8 12.96 5.47 6.32
C PHE A 8 11.85 5.28 5.31
N LYS A 9 11.98 4.26 4.46
CA LYS A 9 10.88 3.70 3.70
C LYS A 9 10.39 2.46 4.43
N VAL A 10 9.15 2.48 4.87
CA VAL A 10 8.44 1.29 5.37
C VAL A 10 7.65 0.72 4.20
N THR A 11 7.83 -0.56 3.92
CA THR A 11 7.08 -1.31 2.91
C THR A 11 6.42 -2.50 3.61
N VAL A 12 5.15 -2.72 3.33
CA VAL A 12 4.42 -3.90 3.80
C VAL A 12 3.87 -4.62 2.58
N GLN A 13 4.01 -5.95 2.57
CA GLN A 13 3.47 -6.81 1.54
C GLN A 13 2.68 -7.97 2.14
N LEU A 14 1.62 -8.34 1.44
CA LEU A 14 0.87 -9.57 1.61
C LEU A 14 1.06 -10.38 0.33
N GLU A 15 1.52 -11.62 0.45
CA GLU A 15 1.61 -12.55 -0.67
C GLU A 15 1.22 -13.95 -0.20
N LYS A 16 0.13 -14.52 -0.74
CA LYS A 16 -0.26 -15.94 -0.56
C LYS A 16 -0.12 -16.43 0.88
N ASP A 17 -0.77 -15.73 1.81
CA ASP A 17 -0.82 -16.01 3.26
C ASP A 17 0.38 -15.53 4.07
N GLU A 18 1.42 -14.97 3.44
CA GLU A 18 2.56 -14.38 4.12
C GLU A 18 2.38 -12.87 4.29
N TYR A 19 2.89 -12.37 5.41
CA TYR A 19 2.93 -10.95 5.76
C TYR A 19 4.37 -10.56 6.02
N ASP A 20 4.90 -9.63 5.21
CA ASP A 20 6.22 -9.08 5.43
C ASP A 20 6.19 -7.57 5.63
N VAL A 21 7.12 -7.10 6.45
CA VAL A 21 7.39 -5.68 6.67
C VAL A 21 8.89 -5.43 6.56
N GLU A 22 9.26 -4.42 5.78
CA GLU A 22 10.63 -3.96 5.64
C GLU A 22 10.70 -2.47 5.95
N ALA A 23 11.64 -2.07 6.80
CA ALA A 23 11.97 -0.68 7.03
C ALA A 23 13.43 -0.43 6.62
N SER A 24 13.64 0.26 5.50
CA SER A 24 14.97 0.57 4.98
C SER A 24 15.31 2.05 5.17
N HIS A 25 16.55 2.33 5.55
CA HIS A 25 17.04 3.70 5.72
C HIS A 25 17.28 4.37 4.36
N TRP A 26 16.85 5.62 4.23
CA TRP A 26 17.10 6.47 3.08
C TRP A 26 17.88 7.71 3.52
N ARG A 27 19.10 7.82 3.01
CA ARG A 27 20.00 8.92 3.35
C ARG A 27 19.42 10.23 2.83
N LEU A 28 19.28 11.22 3.72
CA LEU A 28 18.97 12.60 3.35
C LEU A 28 20.19 13.23 2.66
N LEU A 29 19.99 13.75 1.44
CA LEU A 29 21.00 14.46 0.66
C LEU A 29 20.78 15.97 0.71
N VAL A 30 19.54 16.40 0.47
CA VAL A 30 19.14 17.81 0.45
C VAL A 30 17.81 17.98 1.16
N GLU A 31 17.74 18.97 2.03
CA GLU A 31 16.48 19.45 2.59
C GLU A 31 16.14 20.81 1.97
N THR A 32 14.92 20.93 1.46
CA THR A 32 14.35 22.21 1.00
C THR A 32 13.09 22.53 1.82
N ASN A 33 12.49 23.70 1.59
CA ASN A 33 11.20 24.02 2.21
C ASN A 33 10.04 23.13 1.73
N ARG A 34 10.14 22.50 0.56
CA ARG A 34 9.02 21.76 -0.07
C ARG A 34 9.22 20.25 -0.10
N TYR A 35 10.45 19.79 -0.24
CA TYR A 35 10.78 18.38 -0.42
C TYR A 35 12.16 18.02 0.15
N TYR A 36 12.37 16.73 0.36
CA TYR A 36 13.67 16.12 0.61
C TYR A 36 14.18 15.43 -0.65
N GLU A 37 15.47 15.55 -0.95
CA GLU A 37 16.17 14.63 -1.85
C GLU A 37 16.79 13.53 -1.01
N ILE A 38 16.38 12.30 -1.28
CA ILE A 38 16.75 11.11 -0.51
C ILE A 38 17.33 10.05 -1.43
N LYS A 39 18.20 9.20 -0.90
CA LYS A 39 18.83 8.12 -1.66
C LYS A 39 18.82 6.81 -0.86
N PRO A 40 18.43 5.68 -1.46
CA PRO A 40 18.60 4.37 -0.86
C PRO A 40 20.10 3.99 -0.83
N GLU A 41 20.44 2.90 -0.16
CA GLU A 41 21.81 2.35 -0.16
C GLU A 41 22.30 2.06 -1.60
N SER A 42 21.45 1.40 -2.39
CA SER A 42 21.67 1.18 -3.81
C SER A 42 20.47 1.69 -4.60
N GLY A 43 20.72 2.52 -5.63
CA GLY A 43 19.68 3.05 -6.51
C GLY A 43 19.71 4.57 -6.71
N PRO A 44 18.71 5.11 -7.43
CA PRO A 44 18.65 6.50 -7.81
C PRO A 44 18.20 7.42 -6.67
N VAL A 45 18.54 8.70 -6.78
CA VAL A 45 18.00 9.76 -5.91
C VAL A 45 16.51 9.94 -6.19
N LYS A 46 15.71 10.09 -5.14
CA LYS A 46 14.27 10.36 -5.20
C LYS A 46 13.96 11.67 -4.50
N ARG A 47 12.94 12.38 -5.00
CA ARG A 47 12.33 13.51 -4.30
C ARG A 47 11.08 13.04 -3.57
N ILE A 48 10.98 13.40 -2.30
CA ILE A 48 9.75 13.26 -1.51
C ILE A 48 9.28 14.62 -1.02
N TYR A 49 8.07 15.01 -1.40
CA TYR A 49 7.44 16.21 -0.90
C TYR A 49 7.11 16.06 0.59
N LYS A 50 7.33 17.10 1.39
CA LYS A 50 7.12 17.05 2.84
C LYS A 50 5.67 16.69 3.19
N GLU A 51 4.70 17.09 2.37
CA GLU A 51 3.29 16.73 2.51
C GLU A 51 2.98 15.24 2.27
N LYS A 52 3.88 14.51 1.62
CA LYS A 52 3.76 13.05 1.38
C LYS A 52 4.50 12.23 2.42
N MET A 53 5.19 12.87 3.36
CA MET A 53 5.75 12.18 4.52
C MET A 53 4.63 11.65 5.39
N ASN A 54 4.87 10.51 6.04
CA ASN A 54 3.93 9.83 6.92
C ASN A 54 2.58 9.57 6.25
N THR A 55 2.58 9.33 4.93
CA THR A 55 1.39 9.02 4.16
C THR A 55 1.55 7.65 3.53
N VAL A 56 0.59 6.76 3.77
CA VAL A 56 0.57 5.41 3.17
C VAL A 56 0.13 5.48 1.71
N VAL A 57 1.01 5.08 0.81
CA VAL A 57 0.78 4.97 -0.63
C VAL A 57 0.55 3.51 -1.00
N ASP A 58 -0.38 3.27 -1.92
CA ASP A 58 -0.61 1.95 -2.46
C ASP A 58 0.42 1.64 -3.55
N ASP A 59 1.19 0.57 -3.36
CA ASP A 59 2.13 0.09 -4.37
C ASP A 59 1.42 -0.85 -5.36
N THR A 60 0.32 -1.49 -4.94
CA THR A 60 -0.59 -2.24 -5.80
C THR A 60 -1.93 -1.53 -5.99
N LYS A 61 -2.39 -1.49 -7.25
CA LYS A 61 -3.70 -0.90 -7.61
C LYS A 61 -4.88 -1.78 -7.18
N SER A 62 -4.75 -3.09 -7.33
CA SER A 62 -5.78 -4.09 -7.06
C SER A 62 -5.18 -5.34 -6.41
N TYR A 63 -6.02 -6.10 -5.70
CA TYR A 63 -5.66 -7.45 -5.27
C TYR A 63 -5.57 -8.36 -6.50
N THR A 64 -4.42 -8.99 -6.71
CA THR A 64 -4.19 -9.87 -7.86
C THR A 64 -3.23 -10.97 -7.44
N ASP A 65 -3.57 -12.22 -7.73
CA ASP A 65 -2.76 -13.40 -7.41
C ASP A 65 -2.30 -13.51 -5.95
N GLY A 66 -3.12 -13.03 -5.02
CA GLY A 66 -2.78 -13.07 -3.59
C GLY A 66 -1.87 -11.93 -3.12
N TYR A 67 -1.60 -10.93 -3.97
CA TYR A 67 -0.62 -9.88 -3.70
C TYR A 67 -1.24 -8.52 -3.39
N LEU A 68 -0.82 -7.91 -2.29
CA LEU A 68 -1.03 -6.48 -1.97
C LEU A 68 0.23 -5.89 -1.36
N ALA A 69 0.58 -4.67 -1.78
CA ALA A 69 1.66 -3.93 -1.14
C ALA A 69 1.31 -2.46 -0.97
N CYS A 70 1.83 -1.88 0.11
CA CYS A 70 1.80 -0.45 0.35
C CYS A 70 3.13 0.00 0.96
N SER A 71 3.45 1.28 0.81
CA SER A 71 4.64 1.86 1.39
C SER A 71 4.41 3.28 1.92
N ALA A 72 5.26 3.69 2.85
CA ALA A 72 5.28 5.04 3.39
C ALA A 72 6.74 5.47 3.62
N PHE A 73 6.99 6.77 3.49
CA PHE A 73 8.23 7.35 3.98
C PHE A 73 7.96 8.09 5.28
N CYS A 74 8.75 7.83 6.31
CA CYS A 74 8.60 8.43 7.63
C CYS A 74 9.95 8.67 8.31
N ILE A 75 9.91 9.32 9.47
CA ILE A 75 11.08 9.40 10.36
C ILE A 75 11.13 8.19 11.28
N GLU A 76 12.29 7.92 11.87
CA GLU A 76 12.54 6.74 12.74
C GLU A 76 11.43 6.55 13.80
N ASP A 77 11.08 7.62 14.52
CA ASP A 77 10.07 7.60 15.60
C ASP A 77 8.65 7.26 15.12
N ARG A 78 8.38 7.35 13.80
CA ARG A 78 7.07 7.13 13.19
C ARG A 78 6.94 5.77 12.53
N ILE A 79 7.99 4.95 12.50
CA ILE A 79 7.96 3.63 11.81
C ILE A 79 6.83 2.76 12.36
N HIS A 80 6.69 2.68 13.68
CA HIS A 80 5.65 1.86 14.32
C HIS A 80 4.24 2.35 14.01
N ASP A 81 3.99 3.66 14.13
CA ASP A 81 2.70 4.27 13.76
C ASP A 81 2.34 3.97 12.31
N MET A 82 3.32 4.10 11.39
CA MET A 82 3.10 3.81 9.96
C MET A 82 2.79 2.34 9.72
N HIS A 83 3.48 1.43 10.41
CA HIS A 83 3.18 0.01 10.31
C HIS A 83 1.73 -0.31 10.70
N ILE A 84 1.22 0.28 11.79
CA ILE A 84 -0.18 0.11 12.21
C ILE A 84 -1.15 0.68 11.17
N GLU A 85 -0.89 1.90 10.66
CA GLU A 85 -1.74 2.51 9.63
C GLU A 85 -1.77 1.66 8.34
N MET A 86 -0.63 1.09 7.95
CA MET A 86 -0.51 0.20 6.80
C MET A 86 -1.30 -1.10 6.99
N LEU A 87 -1.25 -1.70 8.19
CA LEU A 87 -2.07 -2.87 8.53
C LEU A 87 -3.55 -2.59 8.39
N HIS A 88 -4.03 -1.48 8.96
CA HIS A 88 -5.44 -1.07 8.82
C HIS A 88 -5.82 -0.87 7.35
N LYS A 89 -4.96 -0.24 6.55
CA LYS A 89 -5.21 -0.03 5.12
C LYS A 89 -5.33 -1.34 4.36
N LEU A 90 -4.44 -2.30 4.61
CA LEU A 90 -4.50 -3.63 4.00
C LEU A 90 -5.75 -4.38 4.42
N GLN A 91 -6.11 -4.34 5.71
CA GLN A 91 -7.33 -4.97 6.21
C GLN A 91 -8.58 -4.42 5.50
N MET A 92 -8.67 -3.09 5.33
CA MET A 92 -9.78 -2.46 4.61
C MET A 92 -9.84 -2.90 3.14
N LYS A 93 -8.69 -3.01 2.47
CA LYS A 93 -8.61 -3.48 1.08
C LYS A 93 -9.05 -4.94 0.95
N VAL A 94 -8.56 -5.82 1.82
CA VAL A 94 -8.94 -7.24 1.83
C VAL A 94 -10.44 -7.38 2.09
N LYS A 95 -10.99 -6.65 3.06
CA LYS A 95 -12.43 -6.66 3.34
C LYS A 95 -13.25 -6.22 2.13
N ALA A 96 -12.91 -5.09 1.51
CA ALA A 96 -13.61 -4.61 0.32
C ALA A 96 -13.60 -5.65 -0.81
N TYR A 97 -12.46 -6.32 -1.03
CA TYR A 97 -12.36 -7.37 -2.03
C TYR A 97 -13.22 -8.60 -1.69
N MET A 98 -13.24 -9.04 -0.43
CA MET A 98 -14.12 -10.14 0.01
C MET A 98 -15.60 -9.81 -0.18
N ASP A 99 -16.01 -8.58 0.15
CA ASP A 99 -17.39 -8.12 -0.03
C ASP A 99 -17.79 -8.13 -1.52
N GLU A 100 -16.90 -7.68 -2.42
CA GLU A 100 -17.10 -7.75 -3.88
C GLU A 100 -17.23 -9.18 -4.38
N LEU A 101 -16.34 -10.08 -3.93
CA LEU A 101 -16.41 -11.50 -4.29
C LEU A 101 -17.72 -12.16 -3.82
N GLN A 102 -18.16 -11.83 -2.61
CA GLN A 102 -19.42 -12.34 -2.07
C GLN A 102 -20.62 -11.89 -2.91
N MET A 103 -20.68 -10.61 -3.30
CA MET A 103 -21.73 -10.11 -4.19
C MET A 103 -21.71 -10.79 -5.56
N ASN A 104 -20.53 -11.00 -6.13
CA ASN A 104 -20.37 -11.70 -7.41
C ASN A 104 -20.85 -13.16 -7.32
N GLN A 105 -20.50 -13.85 -6.23
CA GLN A 105 -20.93 -15.22 -5.96
C GLN A 105 -22.46 -15.31 -5.83
N GLN A 106 -23.08 -14.38 -5.10
CA GLN A 106 -24.54 -14.30 -4.99
C GLN A 106 -25.21 -14.08 -6.35
N ALA A 107 -24.64 -13.23 -7.21
CA ALA A 107 -25.17 -12.99 -8.55
C ALA A 107 -25.12 -14.25 -9.43
N ILE A 108 -24.04 -15.04 -9.33
CA ILE A 108 -23.91 -16.33 -10.03
C ILE A 108 -24.95 -17.33 -9.52
N GLU A 109 -25.08 -17.49 -8.20
CA GLU A 109 -26.05 -18.40 -7.59
C GLU A 109 -27.50 -18.08 -7.97
N LEU A 110 -27.84 -16.78 -8.02
CA LEU A 110 -29.14 -16.33 -8.49
C LEU A 110 -29.38 -16.71 -9.95
N GLN A 111 -28.39 -16.57 -10.82
CA GLN A 111 -28.50 -16.96 -12.22
C GLN A 111 -28.60 -18.49 -12.40
N ILE A 112 -27.96 -19.28 -11.52
CA ILE A 112 -28.13 -20.74 -11.51
C ILE A 112 -29.56 -21.13 -11.10
N LYS A 113 -30.12 -20.49 -10.05
CA LYS A 113 -31.46 -20.78 -9.54
C LYS A 113 -32.58 -20.26 -10.44
N CYS A 114 -32.39 -19.09 -11.05
CA CYS A 114 -33.35 -18.44 -11.94
C CYS A 114 -32.61 -17.88 -13.16
N PRO A 115 -32.34 -18.73 -14.18
CA PRO A 115 -31.62 -18.31 -15.37
C PRO A 115 -32.38 -17.20 -16.09
N ARG A 116 -31.82 -15.99 -16.08
CA ARG A 116 -32.29 -14.93 -16.96
C ARG A 116 -31.97 -15.31 -18.40
N ALA A 117 -32.92 -15.08 -19.31
CA ALA A 117 -32.69 -15.25 -20.74
C ALA A 117 -31.46 -14.42 -21.15
N VAL A 118 -30.47 -15.06 -21.78
CA VAL A 118 -29.32 -14.36 -22.33
C VAL A 118 -29.82 -13.57 -23.54
N PRO A 119 -29.83 -12.23 -23.51
CA PRO A 119 -30.25 -11.47 -24.66
C PRO A 119 -29.24 -11.69 -25.79
N HIS A 120 -29.69 -12.26 -26.91
CA HIS A 120 -28.90 -12.30 -28.13
C HIS A 120 -28.68 -10.85 -28.60
N ARG A 121 -27.46 -10.34 -28.41
CA ARG A 121 -27.01 -9.14 -29.11
C ARG A 121 -26.86 -9.51 -30.58
N LYS A 122 -27.66 -8.87 -31.43
CA LYS A 122 -27.48 -8.85 -32.89
C LYS A 122 -26.20 -8.12 -33.25
#